data_AF-J4V917-F1
#
_entry.id   AF-J4V917-F1
#
_cell.length_a   1.000
_cell.length_b   1.000
_cell.length_c   1.000
_cell.angle_alpha   90.00
_cell.angle_beta   90.00
_cell.angle_gamma   90.00
#
_symmetry.space_group_name_H-M   'P 1'
#
loop_
_entity.id
_entity.type
_entity.pdbx_description
1 polymer ?
#
loop_
_entity_poly.entity_id
_entity_poly.type
_entity_poly.pdbx_seq_one_letter_code
_entity_poly.pdbx_strand_id
1 'polypeptide(L)' 'MEKQTIAKAVKKATKYDLKSYCEINGLSLTSLYKGFVSKKAQKIFKKDGIKVA' A
#
# COMPACT_ATOMS: atom_id res chain seq x y z
N MET A 1 1.07 -3.77 20.33
CA MET A 1 0.90 -2.94 19.12
C MET A 1 0.51 -3.88 17.98
N GLU A 2 -0.72 -3.79 17.45
CA GLU A 2 -1.09 -4.57 16.26
C GLU A 2 -0.17 -4.19 15.08
N LYS A 3 0.42 -5.19 14.41
CA LYS A 3 1.11 -4.97 13.14
C LYS A 3 0.09 -4.45 12.14
N GLN A 4 0.14 -3.15 11.83
CA GLN A 4 -0.72 -2.57 10.82
C GLN A 4 -0.25 -3.07 9.44
N THR A 5 -1.06 -3.91 8.80
CA THR A 5 -0.75 -4.42 7.46
C THR A 5 -0.88 -3.31 6.42
N ILE A 6 -0.16 -3.42 5.30
CA ILE A 6 -0.25 -2.49 4.16
C ILE A 6 -1.71 -2.34 3.72
N ALA A 7 -2.49 -3.42 3.71
CA ALA A 7 -3.90 -3.39 3.38
C ALA A 7 -4.74 -2.51 4.34
N LYS A 8 -4.54 -2.65 5.65
CA LYS A 8 -5.21 -1.80 6.65
C LYS A 8 -4.79 -0.33 6.49
N ALA A 9 -3.51 -0.07 6.22
CA ALA A 9 -3.00 1.29 6.04
C ALA A 9 -3.58 1.96 4.78
N VAL A 10 -3.61 1.26 3.65
CA VAL A 10 -4.20 1.72 2.39
C VAL A 10 -5.70 2.01 2.55
N LYS A 11 -6.44 1.09 3.16
CA LYS A 11 -7.89 1.25 3.39
C LYS A 11 -8.21 2.46 4.25
N LYS A 12 -7.41 2.69 5.29
CA LYS A 12 -7.57 3.86 6.18
C LYS A 12 -7.25 5.18 5.46
N ALA A 13 -6.23 5.20 4.60
CA ALA A 13 -5.79 6.42 3.93
C ALA A 13 -6.65 6.79 2.70
N THR A 14 -7.09 5.79 1.94
CA THR A 14 -7.60 6.01 0.58
C THR A 14 -9.03 5.52 0.36
N LYS A 15 -9.65 4.88 1.37
CA LYS A 15 -10.94 4.18 1.30
C LYS A 15 -11.01 3.01 0.30
N TYR A 16 -9.93 2.74 -0.45
CA TYR A 16 -9.83 1.59 -1.34
C TYR A 16 -9.24 0.38 -0.62
N ASP A 17 -9.66 -0.82 -1.01
CA ASP A 17 -8.95 -2.04 -0.64
C ASP A 17 -7.61 -2.13 -1.40
N LEU A 18 -6.66 -2.89 -0.84
CA LEU A 18 -5.29 -2.98 -1.38
C LEU A 18 -5.26 -3.40 -2.85
N LYS A 19 -6.15 -4.32 -3.26
CA LYS A 19 -6.22 -4.80 -4.64
C LYS A 19 -6.54 -3.65 -5.60
N SER A 20 -7.67 -2.96 -5.39
CA SER A 20 -8.10 -1.84 -6.23
C SER A 20 -7.07 -0.72 -6.22
N TYR A 21 -6.48 -0.43 -5.05
CA TYR A 21 -5.41 0.55 -4.94
C TYR A 21 -4.20 0.19 -5.82
N CYS A 22 -3.82 -1.09 -5.84
CA CYS A 22 -2.73 -1.57 -6.70
C CYS A 22 -3.08 -1.48 -8.18
N GLU A 23 -4.30 -1.84 -8.56
CA GLU A 23 -4.77 -1.78 -9.95
C GLU A 23 -4.75 -0.34 -10.48
N ILE A 24 -5.29 0.62 -9.71
CA ILE A 24 -5.33 2.05 -10.08
C ILE A 24 -3.92 2.63 -10.21
N ASN A 25 -3.00 2.25 -9.32
CA ASN A 25 -1.65 2.81 -9.27
C ASN A 25 -0.63 2.03 -10.11
N GLY A 26 -1.04 0.94 -10.76
CA GLY A 26 -0.16 0.02 -11.48
C GLY A 26 0.95 -0.53 -10.56
N LEU A 27 0.55 -1.08 -9.41
CA LEU A 27 1.41 -1.75 -8.44
C LEU A 27 1.12 -3.25 -8.42
N SER A 28 2.12 -4.05 -8.06
CA SER A 28 1.96 -5.48 -7.88
C SER A 28 1.45 -5.79 -6.48
N LEU A 29 0.22 -6.31 -6.40
CA LEU A 29 -0.39 -6.78 -5.16
C LEU A 29 0.45 -7.86 -4.48
N THR A 30 0.94 -8.83 -5.24
CA THR A 30 1.75 -9.95 -4.73
C THR A 30 3.10 -9.48 -4.18
N SER A 31 3.72 -8.48 -4.80
CA SER A 31 4.95 -7.87 -4.30
C SER A 31 4.73 -7.24 -2.93
N LEU A 32 3.64 -6.49 -2.75
CA LEU A 32 3.31 -5.86 -1.46
C LEU A 32 2.96 -6.88 -0.37
N TYR A 33 2.26 -7.97 -0.71
CA TYR A 33 2.01 -9.07 0.24
C TYR A 33 3.30 -9.76 0.69
N LYS A 34 4.32 -9.83 -0.17
CA LYS A 34 5.65 -10.35 0.16
C LYS A 34 6.53 -9.34 0.91
N GLY A 35 6.01 -8.15 1.25
CA GLY A 35 6.76 -7.08 1.90
C GLY A 35 7.70 -6.31 0.95
N PHE A 36 7.65 -6.59 -0.36
CA PHE A 36 8.45 -5.87 -1.34
C PHE A 36 7.73 -4.58 -1.76
N VAL A 37 8.24 -3.46 -1.27
CA VAL A 37 7.75 -2.12 -1.64
C VAL A 37 8.73 -1.50 -2.64
N SER A 38 8.32 -1.41 -3.90
CA SER A 38 9.13 -0.78 -4.95
C SER A 38 9.29 0.73 -4.71
N LYS A 39 10.30 1.36 -5.32
CA LYS A 39 10.48 2.83 -5.27
C LYS A 39 9.24 3.58 -5.75
N LYS A 40 8.50 3.02 -6.72
CA LYS A 40 7.22 3.57 -7.21
C LYS A 40 6.18 3.49 -6.09
N ALA A 41 5.98 2.33 -5.49
CA ALA A 41 5.04 2.14 -4.38
C ALA A 41 5.36 3.08 -3.20
N GLN A 42 6.64 3.23 -2.81
CA GLN A 42 7.04 4.16 -1.75
C GLN A 42 6.65 5.61 -2.07
N LYS A 43 6.85 6.07 -3.31
CA LYS A 43 6.46 7.44 -3.72
C LYS A 43 4.95 7.64 -3.65
N ILE A 44 4.17 6.66 -4.09
CA ILE A 44 2.70 6.74 -4.09
C ILE A 44 2.18 6.68 -2.65
N PHE A 45 2.65 5.74 -1.84
CA PHE A 45 2.33 5.66 -0.43
C PHE A 45 2.66 6.95 0.33
N LYS A 46 3.84 7.55 0.07
CA LYS A 46 4.20 8.83 0.67
C LYS A 46 3.25 9.97 0.28
N LYS A 47 2.82 10.02 -0.99
CA LYS A 47 1.82 11.01 -1.47
C LYS A 47 0.48 10.84 -0.76
N ASP A 48 0.07 9.59 -0.53
CA ASP A 48 -1.21 9.26 0.09
C ASP A 48 -1.15 9.19 1.63
N GLY A 49 -0.03 9.58 2.24
CA GLY A 49 0.14 9.57 3.70
C GLY A 49 0.23 8.17 4.33
N ILE A 50 0.48 7.13 3.52
CA ILE A 50 0.62 5.74 3.96
C ILE A 50 2.07 5.52 4.42
N LYS A 51 2.25 5.31 5.73
CA LYS A 51 3.53 4.85 6.28
C LYS A 51 3.58 3.33 6.24
N VAL A 52 4.35 2.79 5.30
CA VAL A 52 4.77 1.38 5.32
C VAL A 52 6.15 1.31 5.97
N ALA A 53 6.25 0.48 7.01
CA ALA A 53 7.47 0.20 7.76
C ALA A 53 8.33 -0.86 7.05
#